data_AF-A0A3P4B7N5-F1
#
_entry.id   AF-A0A3P4B7N5-F1
#
_cell.length_a   1.000
_cell.length_b   1.000
_cell.length_c   1.000
_cell.angle_alpha   90.00
_cell.angle_beta   90.00
_cell.angle_gamma   90.00
#
_symmetry.space_group_name_H-M   'P 1'
#
loop_
_entity.id
_entity.type
_entity.pdbx_description
1 polymer ?
#
loop_
_entity_poly.entity_id
_entity_poly.type
_entity_poly.pdbx_seq_one_letter_code
_entity_poly.pdbx_strand_id
1 'polypeptide(L)'
;MSLGMYPELGLRDARAMRDEARTLIAKGINPRIARKQKQQAARLAGEHTFITVYEKWLAYRALALEEGRQSTLAQIRRVFKKDVIPPLRRMTIHEITRHHLLEVVGRIEKQGLLSVAEKVRTWFRQLFGYAMVIVPDMENNPARDLHVVAVPLPPVRHNPFLRMEEIPSFLLVLRTYQGSQVTQLAVRLLLLTGVRTGEL
;
A
#
# COMPACT_ATOMS: atom_id res chain seq x y z
N MET A 1 -4.09 32.36 28.55
CA MET A 1 -3.73 30.92 28.47
C MET A 1 -4.08 30.35 29.83
N SER A 2 -5.10 29.50 29.92
CA SER A 2 -5.41 28.78 31.15
C SER A 2 -4.65 27.46 31.14
N LEU A 3 -4.01 27.09 32.26
CA LEU A 3 -3.23 25.85 32.40
C LEU A 3 -4.12 24.65 32.78
N GLY A 4 -5.39 24.91 33.13
CA GLY A 4 -6.37 23.94 33.62
C GLY A 4 -7.28 24.62 34.64
N MET A 5 -8.37 23.96 35.05
CA MET A 5 -9.21 24.41 36.16
C MET A 5 -8.91 23.57 37.40
N TYR A 6 -8.84 24.23 38.56
CA TYR A 6 -8.80 23.53 39.85
C TYR A 6 -10.18 22.89 40.10
N PRO A 7 -10.28 21.65 40.62
CA PRO A 7 -9.22 20.81 41.21
C PRO A 7 -8.61 19.76 40.27
N GLU A 8 -8.95 19.73 38.98
CA GLU A 8 -8.45 18.71 38.04
C GLU A 8 -6.93 18.82 37.78
N LEU A 9 -6.34 20.00 38.00
CA LEU A 9 -4.91 20.23 37.88
C LEU A 9 -4.27 20.41 39.26
N GLY A 10 -3.37 19.49 39.63
CA GLY A 10 -2.58 19.60 40.84
C GLY A 10 -1.58 20.76 40.82
N LEU A 11 -1.31 21.33 42.00
CA LEU A 11 -0.35 22.44 42.20
C LEU A 11 1.06 22.11 41.68
N ARG A 12 1.46 20.83 41.74
CA ARG A 12 2.73 20.32 41.23
C ARG A 12 2.79 20.37 39.70
N ASP A 13 1.75 19.88 39.03
CA ASP A 13 1.71 19.81 37.57
C ASP A 13 1.60 21.22 36.96
N ALA A 14 0.88 22.12 37.63
CA ALA A 14 0.83 23.53 37.25
C ALA A 14 2.22 24.21 37.28
N ARG A 15 3.06 23.90 38.28
CA ARG A 15 4.44 24.40 38.36
C ARG A 15 5.31 23.82 37.25
N ALA A 16 5.20 22.52 36.98
CA ALA A 16 5.93 21.88 35.89
C ALA A 16 5.58 22.49 34.50
N MET A 17 4.29 22.63 34.19
CA MET A 17 3.85 23.24 32.93
C MET A 17 4.27 24.72 32.79
N ARG A 18 4.35 25.46 33.91
CA ARG A 18 4.89 26.83 33.92
C ARG A 18 6.37 26.84 33.55
N ASP A 19 7.14 25.95 34.15
CA ASP A 19 8.59 25.90 33.94
C ASP A 19 8.90 25.45 32.49
N GLU A 20 8.17 24.48 31.95
CA GLU A 20 8.22 24.12 30.52
C GLU A 20 7.93 25.33 29.62
N ALA A 21 6.86 26.08 29.88
CA ALA A 21 6.53 27.28 29.10
C ALA A 21 7.63 28.35 29.18
N ARG A 22 8.27 28.52 30.35
CA ARG A 22 9.42 29.41 30.52
C ARG A 22 10.63 28.96 29.72
N THR A 23 10.92 27.66 29.67
CA THR A 23 12.03 27.15 28.84
C THR A 23 11.78 27.36 27.35
N LEU A 24 10.53 27.25 26.88
CA LEU A 24 10.18 27.55 25.49
C LEU A 24 10.38 29.03 25.17
N ILE A 25 9.99 29.94 26.07
CA ILE A 25 10.23 31.38 25.93
C ILE A 25 11.73 31.69 25.92
N ALA A 26 12.52 31.05 26.78
CA ALA A 26 13.97 31.22 26.82
C ALA A 26 14.65 30.77 25.52
N LYS A 27 14.06 29.79 24.81
CA LYS A 27 14.46 29.36 23.47
C LYS A 27 13.91 30.26 22.34
N GLY A 28 13.24 31.37 22.68
CA GLY A 28 12.63 32.29 21.71
C GLY A 28 11.31 31.78 21.08
N ILE A 29 10.76 30.66 21.57
CA ILE A 29 9.57 30.02 21.00
C ILE A 29 8.33 30.44 21.80
N ASN A 30 7.34 31.03 21.14
CA ASN A 30 6.10 31.43 21.79
C ASN A 30 5.28 30.18 22.23
N PRO A 31 5.00 29.97 23.53
CA PRO A 31 4.31 28.78 24.03
C PRO A 31 2.89 28.60 23.50
N ARG A 32 2.19 29.69 23.14
CA ARG A 32 0.86 29.61 22.51
C ARG A 32 0.95 29.06 21.09
N ILE A 33 1.95 29.50 20.34
CA ILE A 33 2.21 29.02 18.98
C ILE A 33 2.62 27.55 19.04
N ALA A 34 3.53 27.17 19.95
CA ALA A 34 3.94 25.78 20.15
C ALA A 34 2.76 24.85 20.54
N ARG A 35 1.87 25.27 21.45
CA ARG A 35 0.66 24.50 21.78
C ARG A 35 -0.31 24.38 20.60
N LYS A 36 -0.53 25.47 19.84
CA LYS A 36 -1.40 25.48 18.67
C LYS A 36 -0.84 24.60 17.55
N GLN A 37 0.47 24.66 17.32
CA GLN A 37 1.20 23.76 16.40
C GLN A 37 1.10 22.31 16.86
N LYS A 38 1.25 22.01 18.15
CA LYS A 38 1.10 20.65 18.69
C LYS A 38 -0.34 20.12 18.54
N GLN A 39 -1.36 20.95 18.76
CA GLN A 39 -2.76 20.59 18.55
C GLN A 39 -3.11 20.44 17.06
N GLN A 40 -2.61 21.33 16.20
CA GLN A 40 -2.77 21.20 14.75
C GLN A 40 -2.05 19.95 14.23
N ALA A 41 -0.83 19.67 14.67
CA ALA A 41 -0.11 18.44 14.36
C ALA A 41 -0.87 17.20 14.82
N ALA A 42 -1.47 17.20 16.01
CA ALA A 42 -2.29 16.10 16.50
C ALA A 42 -3.59 15.92 15.69
N ARG A 43 -4.20 17.01 15.21
CA ARG A 43 -5.41 16.96 14.37
C ARG A 43 -5.09 16.49 12.94
N LEU A 44 -4.04 17.04 12.35
CA LEU A 44 -3.51 16.64 11.05
C LEU A 44 -3.03 15.17 11.09
N ALA A 45 -2.45 14.72 12.20
CA ALA A 45 -2.10 13.32 12.42
C ALA A 45 -3.32 12.39 12.34
N GLY A 46 -4.48 12.82 12.85
CA GLY A 46 -5.73 12.06 12.74
C GLY A 46 -6.34 12.06 11.33
N GLU A 47 -6.20 13.16 10.59
CA GLU A 47 -6.75 13.30 9.23
C GLU A 47 -5.85 12.63 8.15
N HIS A 48 -4.53 12.61 8.38
CA HIS A 48 -3.50 12.06 7.48
C HIS A 48 -2.88 10.75 7.99
N THR A 49 -3.68 9.88 8.58
CA THR A 49 -3.25 8.49 8.85
C THR A 49 -2.95 7.75 7.55
N PHE A 50 -2.10 6.73 7.61
CA PHE A 50 -1.83 5.88 6.45
C PHE A 50 -3.12 5.29 5.85
N ILE A 51 -4.06 4.87 6.71
CA ILE A 51 -5.33 4.26 6.27
C ILE A 51 -6.18 5.27 5.50
N THR A 52 -6.33 6.50 6.01
CA THR A 52 -7.17 7.51 5.33
C THR A 52 -6.60 7.88 3.96
N VAL A 53 -5.27 7.98 3.84
CA VAL A 53 -4.60 8.22 2.54
C VAL A 53 -4.71 7.01 1.61
N TYR A 54 -4.52 5.80 2.13
CA TYR A 54 -4.67 4.55 1.39
C TYR A 54 -6.08 4.39 0.80
N GLU A 55 -7.13 4.62 1.60
CA GLU A 55 -8.52 4.52 1.13
C GLU A 55 -8.83 5.57 0.05
N LYS A 56 -8.37 6.82 0.23
CA LYS A 56 -8.49 7.86 -0.81
C LYS A 56 -7.78 7.47 -2.11
N TRP A 57 -6.55 6.96 -2.00
CA TRP A 57 -5.77 6.48 -3.15
C TRP A 57 -6.45 5.30 -3.84
N LEU A 58 -7.01 4.36 -3.07
CA LEU A 58 -7.71 3.20 -3.60
C LEU A 58 -8.99 3.61 -4.32
N ALA A 59 -9.74 4.57 -3.78
CA ALA A 59 -10.92 5.15 -4.43
C ALA A 59 -10.54 5.87 -5.75
N TYR A 60 -9.46 6.65 -5.75
CA TYR A 60 -8.94 7.28 -6.95
C TYR A 60 -8.52 6.24 -8.01
N ARG A 61 -7.87 5.15 -7.58
CA ARG A 61 -7.50 4.03 -8.45
C ARG A 61 -8.71 3.30 -9.04
N ALA A 62 -9.81 3.23 -8.30
CA ALA A 62 -11.05 2.62 -8.77
C ALA A 62 -11.72 3.41 -9.91
N LEU A 63 -11.44 4.71 -10.04
CA LEU A 63 -11.94 5.51 -11.17
C LEU A 63 -11.30 5.14 -12.51
N ALA A 64 -10.07 4.64 -12.49
CA ALA A 64 -9.29 4.34 -13.70
C ALA A 64 -9.18 2.84 -14.01
N LEU A 65 -9.55 1.98 -13.08
CA LEU A 65 -9.39 0.53 -13.20
C LEU A 65 -10.76 -0.15 -13.15
N GLU A 66 -11.02 -1.05 -14.09
CA GLU A 66 -12.25 -1.83 -14.11
C GLU A 66 -12.39 -2.72 -12.86
N GLU A 67 -13.60 -2.76 -12.29
CA GLU A 67 -13.92 -3.64 -11.17
C GLU A 67 -14.12 -5.08 -11.65
N GLY A 68 -13.29 -6.00 -11.13
CA GLY A 68 -13.37 -7.41 -11.50
C GLY A 68 -12.68 -8.33 -10.49
N ARG A 69 -13.04 -9.63 -10.50
CA ARG A 69 -12.57 -10.64 -9.54
C ARG A 69 -11.05 -10.86 -9.56
N GLN A 70 -10.41 -10.61 -10.70
CA GLN A 70 -8.95 -10.65 -10.90
C GLN A 70 -8.35 -9.26 -11.19
N SER A 71 -9.08 -8.19 -10.85
CA SER A 71 -8.60 -6.83 -11.07
C SER A 71 -7.37 -6.53 -10.22
N THR A 72 -6.54 -5.61 -10.71
CA THR A 72 -5.44 -5.04 -9.95
C THR A 72 -5.89 -4.49 -8.59
N LEU A 73 -7.12 -3.95 -8.51
CA LEU A 73 -7.72 -3.45 -7.27
C LEU A 73 -7.94 -4.56 -6.22
N ALA A 74 -8.43 -5.73 -6.64
CA ALA A 74 -8.61 -6.87 -5.75
C ALA A 74 -7.25 -7.38 -5.21
N GLN A 75 -6.22 -7.40 -6.06
CA GLN A 75 -4.87 -7.76 -5.64
C GLN A 75 -4.30 -6.76 -4.62
N ILE A 76 -4.44 -5.45 -4.89
CA ILE A 76 -4.03 -4.38 -3.97
C ILE A 76 -4.71 -4.57 -2.62
N ARG A 77 -6.05 -4.67 -2.58
CA ARG A 77 -6.81 -4.85 -1.32
C ARG A 77 -6.34 -6.05 -0.52
N ARG A 78 -6.13 -7.21 -1.18
CA ARG A 78 -5.70 -8.44 -0.51
C ARG A 78 -4.31 -8.30 0.10
N VAL A 79 -3.34 -7.82 -0.68
CA VAL A 79 -1.95 -7.70 -0.24
C VAL A 79 -1.81 -6.61 0.82
N PHE A 80 -2.46 -5.45 0.63
CA PHE A 80 -2.41 -4.38 1.61
C PHE A 80 -3.03 -4.79 2.95
N LYS A 81 -4.20 -5.45 2.93
CA LYS A 81 -4.85 -5.94 4.15
C LYS A 81 -4.01 -6.96 4.91
N LYS A 82 -3.32 -7.85 4.20
CA LYS A 82 -2.52 -8.93 4.80
C LYS A 82 -1.18 -8.43 5.32
N ASP A 83 -0.42 -7.71 4.49
CA ASP A 83 1.01 -7.51 4.71
C ASP A 83 1.37 -6.04 5.03
N VAL A 84 0.62 -5.06 4.53
CA VAL A 84 0.96 -3.62 4.61
C VAL A 84 0.25 -2.88 5.75
N ILE A 85 -1.05 -3.09 5.92
CA ILE A 85 -1.86 -2.39 6.91
C ILE A 85 -1.47 -2.76 8.35
N PRO A 86 -1.23 -4.04 8.72
CA PRO A 86 -0.93 -4.38 10.12
C PRO A 86 0.24 -3.59 10.75
N PRO A 87 1.41 -3.43 10.09
CA PRO A 87 2.51 -2.64 10.64
C PRO A 87 2.30 -1.12 10.57
N LEU A 88 1.58 -0.61 9.57
CA LEU A 88 1.43 0.84 9.32
C LEU A 88 0.12 1.44 9.86
N ARG A 89 -0.75 0.63 10.47
CA ARG A 89 -2.11 1.01 10.85
C ARG A 89 -2.23 2.28 11.69
N ARG A 90 -1.33 2.44 12.67
CA ARG A 90 -1.36 3.54 13.65
C ARG A 90 -0.49 4.72 13.26
N MET A 91 0.26 4.61 12.17
CA MET A 91 1.21 5.64 11.75
C MET A 91 0.53 6.68 10.89
N THR A 92 0.99 7.92 11.05
CA THR A 92 0.66 8.99 10.11
C THR A 92 1.49 8.85 8.83
N ILE A 93 1.01 9.41 7.73
CA ILE A 93 1.76 9.37 6.46
C ILE A 93 3.12 10.08 6.56
N HIS A 94 3.27 11.05 7.48
CA HIS A 94 4.49 11.82 7.72
C HIS A 94 5.54 11.05 8.53
N GLU A 95 5.12 10.15 9.43
CA GLU A 95 6.01 9.32 10.23
C GLU A 95 6.61 8.15 9.43
N ILE A 96 6.04 7.83 8.27
CA ILE A 96 6.48 6.67 7.50
C ILE A 96 7.81 6.97 6.81
N THR A 97 8.86 6.36 7.35
CA THR A 97 10.21 6.40 6.79
C THR A 97 10.46 5.27 5.80
N ARG A 98 11.54 5.41 5.01
CA ARG A 98 12.02 4.38 4.09
C ARG A 98 12.25 3.03 4.80
N HIS A 99 12.71 3.08 6.05
CA HIS A 99 13.03 1.89 6.83
C HIS A 99 11.77 1.06 7.11
N HIS A 100 10.67 1.69 7.52
CA HIS A 100 9.40 1.00 7.73
C HIS A 100 8.89 0.32 6.46
N LEU A 101 9.05 0.95 5.29
CA LEU A 101 8.67 0.34 4.02
C LEU A 101 9.55 -0.87 3.67
N LEU A 102 10.86 -0.79 3.94
CA LEU A 102 11.78 -1.92 3.74
C LEU A 102 11.46 -3.09 4.68
N GLU A 103 11.06 -2.85 5.92
CA GLU A 103 10.64 -3.92 6.84
C GLU A 103 9.41 -4.67 6.31
N VAL A 104 8.43 -3.94 5.77
CA VAL A 104 7.22 -4.53 5.18
C VAL A 104 7.58 -5.37 3.95
N VAL A 105 8.34 -4.80 3.03
CA VAL A 105 8.76 -5.49 1.79
C VAL A 105 9.63 -6.70 2.12
N GLY A 106 10.60 -6.54 3.02
CA GLY A 106 11.50 -7.61 3.45
C GLY A 106 10.76 -8.77 4.13
N ARG A 107 9.65 -8.51 4.84
CA ARG A 107 8.79 -9.59 5.38
C ARG A 107 8.16 -10.42 4.27
N ILE A 108 7.71 -9.78 3.18
CA ILE A 108 7.11 -10.46 2.03
C ILE A 108 8.18 -11.26 1.28
N GLU A 109 9.38 -10.71 1.13
CA GLU A 109 10.53 -11.40 0.52
C GLU A 109 10.94 -12.64 1.30
N LYS A 110 10.97 -12.56 2.64
CA LYS A 110 11.24 -13.72 3.52
C LYS A 110 10.22 -14.84 3.38
N GLN A 111 9.00 -14.54 2.92
CA GLN A 111 7.98 -15.55 2.63
C GLN A 111 8.17 -16.21 1.25
N GLY A 112 9.18 -15.80 0.47
CA GLY A 112 9.42 -16.29 -0.90
C GLY A 112 8.51 -15.65 -1.96
N LEU A 113 7.71 -14.64 -1.60
CA LEU A 113 6.74 -14.00 -2.50
C LEU A 113 7.37 -12.82 -3.26
N LEU A 114 8.44 -13.06 -4.01
CA LEU A 114 9.26 -12.01 -4.64
C LEU A 114 8.49 -11.16 -5.66
N SER A 115 7.64 -11.77 -6.49
CA SER A 115 6.79 -11.03 -7.44
C SER A 115 5.77 -10.13 -6.74
N VAL A 116 5.27 -10.54 -5.55
CA VAL A 116 4.37 -9.71 -4.76
C VAL A 116 5.14 -8.53 -4.16
N ALA A 117 6.37 -8.76 -3.67
CA ALA A 117 7.23 -7.71 -3.15
C ALA A 117 7.52 -6.62 -4.20
N GLU A 118 7.80 -7.02 -5.45
CA GLU A 118 7.99 -6.10 -6.58
C GLU A 118 6.74 -5.23 -6.85
N LYS A 119 5.56 -5.86 -6.88
CA LYS A 119 4.28 -5.15 -7.02
C LYS A 119 4.05 -4.18 -5.86
N VAL A 120 4.33 -4.59 -4.63
CA VAL A 120 4.16 -3.75 -3.43
C VAL A 120 5.08 -2.52 -3.48
N ARG A 121 6.33 -2.65 -3.92
CA ARG A 121 7.24 -1.50 -4.14
C ARG A 121 6.66 -0.51 -5.15
N THR A 122 6.08 -1.03 -6.23
CA THR A 122 5.42 -0.21 -7.26
C THR A 122 4.19 0.50 -6.71
N TRP A 123 3.34 -0.21 -5.95
CA TRP A 123 2.17 0.38 -5.31
C TRP A 123 2.52 1.40 -4.24
N PHE A 124 3.58 1.18 -3.45
CA PHE A 124 4.07 2.19 -2.51
C PHE A 124 4.51 3.46 -3.24
N ARG A 125 5.30 3.34 -4.31
CA ARG A 125 5.70 4.51 -5.10
C ARG A 125 4.49 5.30 -5.59
N GLN A 126 3.45 4.61 -6.04
CA GLN A 126 2.21 5.22 -6.52
C GLN A 126 1.37 5.85 -5.41
N LEU A 127 1.24 5.17 -4.27
CA LEU A 127 0.48 5.65 -3.11
C LEU A 127 1.12 6.91 -2.52
N PHE A 128 2.43 6.88 -2.28
CA PHE A 128 3.15 8.05 -1.78
C PHE A 128 3.29 9.15 -2.84
N GLY A 129 3.31 8.78 -4.13
CA GLY A 129 3.19 9.73 -5.23
C GLY A 129 1.87 10.51 -5.19
N TYR A 130 0.77 9.80 -4.95
CA TYR A 130 -0.55 10.40 -4.75
C TYR A 130 -0.63 11.22 -3.45
N ALA A 131 -0.02 10.71 -2.36
CA ALA A 131 0.02 11.39 -1.07
C ALA A 131 0.70 12.76 -1.17
N MET A 132 1.81 12.88 -1.90
CA MET A 132 2.51 14.17 -2.10
C MET A 132 1.63 15.26 -2.72
N VAL A 133 0.62 14.89 -3.53
CA VAL A 133 -0.26 15.87 -4.19
C VAL A 133 -1.40 16.32 -3.27
N ILE A 134 -1.87 15.44 -2.40
CA ILE A 134 -3.10 15.66 -1.61
C ILE A 134 -2.81 16.03 -0.16
N VAL A 135 -1.68 15.58 0.36
CA VAL A 135 -1.24 15.87 1.72
C VAL A 135 -0.35 17.11 1.67
N PRO A 136 -0.74 18.22 2.32
CA PRO A 136 0.12 19.40 2.41
C PRO A 136 1.41 19.04 3.17
N ASP A 137 2.50 19.75 2.84
CA ASP A 137 3.81 19.62 3.51
C ASP A 137 4.53 18.27 3.33
N MET A 138 4.13 17.44 2.34
CA MET A 138 4.86 16.23 1.97
C MET A 138 5.75 16.45 0.75
N GLU A 139 7.01 16.83 0.99
CA GLU A 139 7.97 17.16 -0.08
C GLU A 139 8.63 15.92 -0.72
N ASN A 140 8.77 14.83 0.03
CA ASN A 140 9.57 13.68 -0.39
C ASN A 140 8.79 12.36 -0.31
N ASN A 141 8.93 11.54 -1.36
CA ASN A 141 8.38 10.19 -1.42
C ASN A 141 9.33 9.16 -0.77
N PRO A 142 8.97 8.55 0.38
CA PRO A 142 9.80 7.54 1.04
C PRO A 142 9.95 6.23 0.23
N ALA A 143 9.12 6.02 -0.79
CA ALA A 143 9.11 4.81 -1.61
C ALA A 143 9.90 4.91 -2.93
N ARG A 144 10.54 6.06 -3.21
CA ARG A 144 11.23 6.31 -4.50
C ARG A 144 12.34 5.28 -4.77
N ASP A 145 13.22 5.07 -3.78
CA ASP A 145 14.46 4.31 -3.95
C ASP A 145 14.40 2.88 -3.40
N LEU A 146 13.21 2.38 -3.06
CA LEU A 146 13.02 1.02 -2.52
C LEU A 146 13.59 -0.07 -3.45
N HIS A 147 13.60 0.18 -4.75
CA HIS A 147 14.11 -0.74 -5.77
C HIS A 147 15.61 -1.05 -5.65
N VAL A 148 16.41 -0.17 -5.05
CA VAL A 148 17.87 -0.33 -4.92
C VAL A 148 18.23 -1.52 -4.01
N VAL A 149 17.39 -1.80 -3.01
CA VAL A 149 17.57 -2.92 -2.06
C VAL A 149 16.68 -4.10 -2.46
N ALA A 150 16.43 -4.28 -3.76
CA ALA A 150 15.71 -5.46 -4.26
C ALA A 150 16.53 -6.72 -4.11
N VAL A 151 15.96 -7.74 -3.46
CA VAL A 151 16.43 -9.11 -3.69
C VAL A 151 16.20 -9.43 -5.16
N PRO A 152 17.22 -9.90 -5.91
CA PRO A 152 17.05 -10.22 -7.31
C PRO A 152 16.00 -11.31 -7.48
N LEU A 153 15.10 -11.12 -8.44
CA LEU A 153 14.12 -12.15 -8.77
C LEU A 153 14.85 -13.37 -9.36
N PRO A 154 14.36 -14.60 -9.08
CA PRO A 154 14.82 -15.77 -9.80
C PRO A 154 14.60 -15.58 -11.30
N PRO A 155 15.42 -16.22 -12.14
CA PRO A 155 15.28 -16.12 -13.59
C PRO A 155 13.85 -16.48 -14.01
N VAL A 156 13.29 -15.68 -14.93
CA VAL A 156 11.93 -15.87 -15.42
C VAL A 156 11.82 -17.24 -16.06
N ARG A 157 11.02 -18.12 -15.44
CA ARG A 157 10.66 -19.41 -16.05
C ARG A 157 9.43 -19.20 -16.92
N HIS A 158 9.63 -19.20 -18.24
CA HIS A 158 8.52 -19.16 -19.18
C HIS A 158 7.73 -20.46 -19.12
N ASN A 159 6.40 -20.35 -19.08
CA ASN A 159 5.53 -21.52 -19.20
C ASN A 159 5.71 -22.13 -20.61
N PRO A 160 5.85 -23.45 -20.73
CA PRO A 160 5.85 -24.11 -22.04
C PRO A 160 4.59 -23.73 -22.81
N PHE A 161 4.74 -23.42 -24.09
CA PHE A 161 3.63 -23.14 -24.99
C PHE A 161 3.45 -24.30 -25.95
N LEU A 162 2.21 -24.50 -26.42
CA LEU A 162 1.88 -25.54 -27.38
C LEU A 162 2.46 -25.20 -28.75
N ARG A 163 3.32 -26.05 -29.30
CA ARG A 163 3.91 -25.85 -30.63
C ARG A 163 2.93 -26.25 -31.72
N MET A 164 3.08 -25.67 -32.92
CA MET A 164 2.20 -25.98 -34.07
C MET A 164 2.16 -27.48 -34.39
N GLU A 165 3.28 -28.17 -34.26
CA GLU A 165 3.40 -29.62 -34.49
C GLU A 165 2.66 -30.47 -33.45
N GLU A 166 2.46 -29.92 -32.25
CA GLU A 166 1.79 -30.60 -31.13
C GLU A 166 0.26 -30.36 -31.14
N ILE A 167 -0.23 -29.42 -31.95
CA ILE A 167 -1.67 -29.11 -32.02
C ILE A 167 -2.50 -30.32 -32.49
N PRO A 168 -2.13 -31.05 -33.56
CA PRO A 168 -2.93 -32.19 -34.02
C PRO A 168 -3.07 -33.28 -32.96
N SER A 169 -1.97 -33.63 -32.29
CA SER A 169 -1.98 -34.64 -31.21
C SER A 169 -2.78 -34.16 -30.00
N PHE A 170 -2.64 -32.89 -29.62
CA PHE A 170 -3.44 -32.27 -28.56
C PHE A 170 -4.95 -32.33 -28.87
N LEU A 171 -5.36 -31.99 -30.10
CA LEU A 171 -6.77 -32.02 -30.51
C LEU A 171 -7.37 -33.43 -30.50
N LEU A 172 -6.58 -34.45 -30.83
CA LEU A 172 -7.00 -35.86 -30.71
C LEU A 172 -7.26 -36.24 -29.25
N VAL A 173 -6.34 -35.88 -28.34
CA VAL A 173 -6.49 -36.13 -26.90
C VAL A 173 -7.69 -35.37 -26.34
N LEU A 174 -7.88 -34.12 -26.75
CA LEU A 174 -9.01 -33.29 -26.32
C LEU A 174 -10.37 -33.87 -26.72
N ARG A 175 -10.47 -34.56 -27.87
CA ARG A 175 -11.70 -35.26 -28.29
C ARG A 175 -12.06 -36.42 -27.36
N THR A 176 -11.06 -37.08 -26.78
CA THR A 176 -11.24 -38.22 -25.87
C THR A 176 -11.35 -37.81 -24.39
N TYR A 177 -11.29 -36.51 -24.09
CA TYR A 177 -11.33 -36.01 -22.72
C TYR A 177 -12.68 -36.31 -22.06
N GLN A 178 -12.69 -37.12 -21.00
CA GLN A 178 -13.91 -37.58 -20.33
C GLN A 178 -14.55 -36.54 -19.38
N GLY A 179 -14.00 -35.33 -19.29
CA GLY A 179 -14.56 -34.26 -18.46
C GLY A 179 -15.73 -33.53 -19.13
N SER A 180 -15.98 -32.29 -18.70
CA SER A 180 -17.10 -31.49 -19.20
C SER A 180 -17.00 -31.19 -20.69
N GLN A 181 -18.09 -31.43 -21.42
CA GLN A 181 -18.24 -31.05 -22.83
C GLN A 181 -18.06 -29.55 -23.05
N VAL A 182 -18.48 -28.73 -22.08
CA VAL A 182 -18.31 -27.27 -22.12
C VAL A 182 -16.82 -26.91 -22.17
N THR A 183 -15.98 -27.60 -21.39
CA THR A 183 -14.53 -27.37 -21.41
C THR A 183 -13.92 -27.74 -22.75
N GLN A 184 -14.34 -28.85 -23.37
CA GLN A 184 -13.84 -29.21 -24.70
C GLN A 184 -14.20 -28.16 -25.75
N LEU A 185 -15.45 -27.68 -25.75
CA LEU A 185 -15.92 -26.67 -26.69
C LEU A 185 -15.24 -25.32 -26.44
N ALA A 186 -15.09 -24.91 -25.18
CA ALA A 186 -14.41 -23.67 -24.82
C ALA A 186 -12.93 -23.66 -25.27
N VAL A 187 -12.20 -24.76 -25.08
CA VAL A 187 -10.80 -24.87 -25.55
C VAL A 187 -10.72 -24.81 -27.07
N ARG A 188 -11.65 -25.44 -27.80
CA ARG A 188 -11.69 -25.34 -29.27
C ARG A 188 -12.01 -23.93 -29.73
N LEU A 189 -12.98 -23.28 -29.10
CA LEU A 189 -13.35 -21.89 -29.41
C LEU A 189 -12.17 -20.96 -29.15
N LEU A 190 -11.44 -21.15 -28.04
CA LEU A 190 -10.23 -20.39 -27.70
C LEU A 190 -9.13 -20.55 -28.75
N LEU A 191 -8.92 -21.76 -29.28
CA LEU A 191 -7.96 -22.00 -30.36
C LEU A 191 -8.34 -21.32 -31.68
N LEU A 192 -9.64 -21.13 -31.94
CA LEU A 192 -10.14 -20.48 -33.16
C LEU A 192 -10.12 -18.96 -33.07
N THR A 193 -10.44 -18.40 -31.89
CA THR A 193 -10.62 -16.95 -31.72
C THR A 193 -9.41 -16.26 -31.09
N GLY A 194 -8.59 -16.98 -30.33
CA GLY A 194 -7.42 -16.41 -29.64
C GLY A 194 -7.76 -15.39 -28.55
N VAL A 195 -9.03 -15.29 -28.13
CA VAL A 195 -9.47 -14.36 -27.08
C VAL A 195 -9.01 -14.81 -25.70
N ARG A 196 -9.00 -13.90 -24.73
CA ARG A 196 -8.64 -14.27 -23.35
C ARG A 196 -9.71 -15.18 -22.75
N THR A 197 -9.32 -16.07 -21.84
CA THR A 197 -10.26 -16.97 -21.13
C THR A 197 -11.35 -16.25 -20.34
N GLY A 198 -11.18 -14.96 -20.02
CA GLY A 198 -12.20 -14.16 -19.33
C GLY A 198 -13.21 -13.49 -20.27
N GLU A 199 -12.96 -13.51 -21.58
CA GLU A 199 -13.80 -12.93 -22.63
C GLU A 199 -14.67 -14.00 -23.33
N LEU A 200 -14.51 -15.26 -22.92
CA LEU A 200 -15.05 -16.49 -23.51
C LEU A 200 -16.15 -17.08 -22.61
#